data_AF-A0A2J6X894-F1
#
_entry.id   AF-A0A2J6X894-F1
#
_cell.length_a   1.000
_cell.length_b   1.000
_cell.length_c   1.000
_cell.angle_alpha   90.00
_cell.angle_beta   90.00
_cell.angle_gamma   90.00
#
_symmetry.space_group_name_H-M   'P 1'
#
loop_
_entity.id
_entity.type
_entity.pdbx_description
1 polymer ?
#
loop_
_entity_poly.entity_id
_entity_poly.type
_entity_poly.pdbx_seq_one_letter_code
_entity_poly.pdbx_strand_id
1 'polypeptide(L)'
;VTGKPINTVIINGKTIEGEVKLSPNTYKVSANNYEEKTVSVNKDTTTFFLKPISYLSVEANTRINSIKIDNKYYEPVSLIVNGREVFVISPVALGKHKIVIESKFFIPLSKEIEFKEGENHLNVALSVDNVTFSKFLDTVEFPLEGSSNKKIAVKINGIANKNPVKKEIEVEKTGDFLTFKDGNLTYSYKNGDFDINGRKPNEEEKAILSYSKSVIEEFLNLRSTLKSLNLKEVKDNEFILSKTGDFEGRKINESISFTLNNAKITNIILNIVQEQINTNLSIEVEVK
;
A
#
# COMPACT_ATOMS: atom_id res chain seq x y z
N VAL A 1 8.00 19.56 9.34
CA VAL A 1 8.70 19.46 10.65
C VAL A 1 7.82 20.08 11.72
N THR A 2 7.17 19.27 12.55
CA THR A 2 6.67 19.73 13.86
C THR A 2 6.93 18.66 14.92
N GLY A 3 8.14 18.12 14.92
CA GLY A 3 8.80 17.64 16.14
C GLY A 3 9.27 18.85 16.93
N LYS A 4 8.34 19.70 17.38
CA LYS A 4 8.69 20.74 18.33
C LYS A 4 8.75 20.07 19.70
N PRO A 5 9.88 20.13 20.40
CA PRO A 5 9.97 19.56 21.74
C PRO A 5 8.85 20.12 22.62
N ILE A 6 8.27 19.27 23.47
CA ILE A 6 7.31 19.70 24.50
C ILE A 6 8.13 20.51 25.51
N ASN A 7 8.35 21.78 25.19
CA ASN A 7 9.17 22.67 26.00
C ASN A 7 8.40 23.16 27.24
N THR A 8 7.07 23.08 27.20
CA THR A 8 6.21 23.70 28.21
C THR A 8 4.88 22.97 28.25
N VAL A 9 4.64 22.23 29.33
CA VAL A 9 3.33 21.65 29.62
C VAL A 9 2.58 22.59 30.56
N ILE A 10 1.35 22.92 30.23
CA ILE A 10 0.49 23.79 31.02
C ILE A 10 -0.56 22.90 31.68
N ILE A 11 -0.58 22.87 33.01
CA ILE A 11 -1.57 22.15 33.81
C ILE A 11 -2.42 23.15 34.56
N ASN A 12 -3.73 23.20 34.27
CA ASN A 12 -4.68 24.18 34.83
C ASN A 12 -4.17 25.63 34.73
N GLY A 13 -3.61 25.99 33.57
CA GLY A 13 -3.10 27.34 33.30
C GLY A 13 -1.71 27.63 33.89
N LYS A 14 -1.09 26.70 34.61
CA LYS A 14 0.28 26.86 35.13
C LYS A 14 1.29 26.11 34.28
N THR A 15 2.34 26.79 33.87
CA THR A 15 3.53 26.18 33.25
C THR A 15 4.23 25.27 34.25
N ILE A 16 4.50 24.03 33.83
CA ILE A 16 5.22 23.02 34.61
C ILE A 16 6.40 22.50 33.79
N GLU A 17 7.55 22.34 34.45
CA GLU A 17 8.75 21.71 33.91
C GLU A 17 9.23 20.59 34.84
N GLY A 18 9.78 19.50 34.27
CA GLY A 18 10.40 18.43 35.05
C GLY A 18 9.42 17.49 35.76
N GLU A 19 9.62 17.25 37.05
CA GLU A 19 8.78 16.34 37.85
C GLU A 19 7.58 17.09 38.45
N VAL A 20 6.36 16.56 38.27
CA VAL A 20 5.14 17.13 38.86
C VAL A 20 4.40 16.10 39.70
N LYS A 21 4.06 16.48 40.92
CA LYS A 21 3.15 15.73 41.78
C LYS A 21 1.76 16.35 41.66
N LEU A 22 0.81 15.56 41.16
CA LEU A 22 -0.58 15.96 41.04
C LEU A 22 -1.40 15.26 42.12
N SER A 23 -2.18 16.05 42.86
CA SER A 23 -3.18 15.55 43.82
C SER A 23 -4.33 14.86 43.07
N PRO A 24 -5.22 14.12 43.76
CA PRO A 24 -6.40 13.57 43.13
C PRO A 24 -7.32 14.70 42.65
N ASN A 25 -7.41 14.88 41.34
CA ASN A 25 -8.27 15.86 40.68
C ASN A 25 -8.33 15.59 39.17
N THR A 26 -9.22 16.30 38.50
CA THR A 26 -9.23 16.42 37.04
C THR A 26 -8.43 17.65 36.63
N TYR A 27 -7.48 17.44 35.72
CA TYR A 27 -6.55 18.44 35.23
C TYR A 27 -6.74 18.68 33.74
N LYS A 28 -6.73 19.95 33.34
CA LYS A 28 -6.59 20.34 31.94
C LYS A 28 -5.11 20.45 31.61
N VAL A 29 -4.66 19.66 30.66
CA VAL A 29 -3.27 19.58 30.22
C VAL A 29 -3.19 20.07 28.79
N SER A 30 -2.42 21.11 28.55
CA SER A 30 -2.14 21.64 27.21
C SER A 30 -0.63 21.76 26.99
N ALA A 31 -0.24 21.69 25.73
CA ALA A 31 1.14 21.90 25.30
C ALA A 31 1.13 22.67 23.99
N ASN A 32 2.18 23.45 23.75
CA ASN A 32 2.24 24.31 22.58
C ASN A 32 2.19 23.46 21.29
N ASN A 33 1.25 23.75 20.38
CA ASN A 33 0.95 22.96 19.16
C ASN A 33 0.25 21.59 19.39
N TYR A 34 -0.28 21.32 20.58
CA TYR A 34 -1.08 20.12 20.88
C TYR A 34 -2.47 20.49 21.40
N GLU A 35 -3.48 19.67 21.12
CA GLU A 35 -4.83 19.84 21.67
C GLU A 35 -4.86 19.68 23.19
N GLU A 36 -5.69 20.49 23.87
CA GLU A 36 -5.93 20.37 25.32
C GLU A 36 -6.61 19.03 25.62
N LYS A 37 -6.06 18.27 26.58
CA LYS A 37 -6.65 17.03 27.08
C LYS A 37 -7.00 17.15 28.55
N THR A 38 -8.00 16.38 28.96
CA THR A 38 -8.40 16.26 30.36
C THR A 38 -7.86 14.95 30.94
N VAL A 39 -7.13 15.04 32.06
CA VAL A 39 -6.52 13.89 32.75
C VAL A 39 -7.08 13.82 34.17
N SER A 40 -7.60 12.65 34.57
CA SER A 40 -8.07 12.40 35.94
C SER A 40 -7.02 11.64 36.73
N VAL A 41 -6.58 12.22 37.85
CA VAL A 41 -5.67 11.60 38.82
C VAL A 41 -6.51 11.15 40.01
N ASN A 42 -6.42 9.86 40.37
CA ASN A 42 -7.32 9.25 41.35
C ASN A 42 -6.62 8.83 42.66
N LYS A 43 -5.31 9.09 42.82
CA LYS A 43 -4.51 8.67 43.99
C LYS A 43 -3.50 9.74 44.39
N ASP A 44 -3.26 9.89 45.69
CA ASP A 44 -2.49 10.98 46.33
C ASP A 44 -0.99 11.05 46.00
N THR A 45 -0.44 10.10 45.25
CA THR A 45 1.03 9.94 45.12
C THR A 45 1.53 9.67 43.71
N THR A 46 0.77 10.00 42.67
CA THR A 46 1.28 9.82 41.30
C THR A 46 2.23 10.96 40.94
N THR A 47 3.53 10.67 40.97
CA THR A 47 4.56 11.49 40.35
C THR A 47 4.49 11.32 38.83
N PHE A 48 4.36 12.42 38.10
CA PHE A 48 4.45 12.46 36.64
C PHE A 48 5.77 13.11 36.23
N PHE A 49 6.50 12.48 35.32
CA PHE A 49 7.73 13.04 34.76
C PHE A 49 7.41 13.71 33.43
N LEU A 50 7.53 15.03 33.37
CA LEU A 50 7.43 15.86 32.16
C LEU A 50 8.82 16.11 31.56
N LYS A 51 9.73 15.13 31.66
CA LYS A 51 11.03 15.19 30.98
C LYS A 51 10.81 14.90 29.49
N PRO A 52 11.60 15.52 28.58
CA PRO A 52 11.63 15.10 27.19
C PRO A 52 12.05 13.63 27.15
N ILE A 53 11.07 12.77 26.94
CA ILE A 53 11.30 11.34 26.79
C ILE A 53 12.05 11.17 25.47
N SER A 54 13.18 10.46 25.49
CA SER A 54 13.82 10.07 24.23
C SER A 54 12.86 9.19 23.45
N TYR A 55 12.61 9.53 22.18
CA TYR A 55 11.78 8.72 21.30
C TYR A 55 12.43 8.60 19.92
N LEU A 56 12.14 7.49 19.25
CA LEU A 56 12.54 7.23 17.87
C LEU A 56 11.38 7.59 16.95
N SER A 57 11.65 8.41 15.94
CA SER A 57 10.74 8.74 14.84
C SER A 57 11.33 8.21 13.54
N VAL A 58 10.62 7.30 12.86
CA VAL A 58 11.09 6.67 11.63
C VAL A 58 10.21 7.05 10.45
N GLU A 59 10.82 7.67 9.45
CA GLU A 59 10.24 7.85 8.11
C GLU A 59 10.75 6.73 7.20
N ALA A 60 9.84 5.99 6.56
CA ALA A 60 10.19 4.87 5.69
C ALA A 60 9.45 4.91 4.36
N ASN A 61 10.04 4.30 3.32
CA ASN A 61 9.42 4.14 2.00
C ASN A 61 8.33 3.05 1.95
N THR A 62 8.08 2.36 3.06
CA THR A 62 7.08 1.31 3.20
C THR A 62 6.62 1.26 4.67
N ARG A 63 5.47 0.65 4.92
CA ARG A 63 5.01 0.38 6.29
C ARG A 63 6.02 -0.46 7.07
N ILE A 64 6.23 -0.12 8.35
CA ILE A 64 7.09 -0.87 9.26
C ILE A 64 6.22 -1.82 10.09
N ASN A 65 6.56 -3.10 10.10
CA ASN A 65 5.82 -4.11 10.87
C ASN A 65 6.37 -4.26 12.29
N SER A 66 7.69 -4.20 12.44
CA SER A 66 8.36 -4.33 13.73
C SER A 66 9.65 -3.54 13.75
N ILE A 67 10.00 -3.04 14.92
CA ILE A 67 11.32 -2.48 15.19
C ILE A 67 11.89 -3.20 16.41
N LYS A 68 13.12 -3.68 16.30
CA LYS A 68 13.88 -4.28 17.38
C LYS A 68 14.95 -3.30 17.84
N ILE A 69 15.05 -3.03 19.14
CA ILE A 69 16.13 -2.24 19.75
C ILE A 69 16.79 -3.12 20.81
N ASP A 70 18.09 -3.41 20.66
CA ASP A 70 18.86 -4.29 21.56
C ASP A 70 18.16 -5.60 21.90
N ASN A 71 17.67 -6.27 20.85
CA ASN A 71 16.92 -7.52 20.93
C ASN A 71 15.51 -7.46 21.55
N LYS A 72 15.01 -6.28 21.94
CA LYS A 72 13.62 -6.11 22.37
C LYS A 72 12.75 -5.61 21.22
N TYR A 73 11.61 -6.28 21.00
CA TYR A 73 10.63 -5.88 19.98
C TYR A 73 9.73 -4.76 20.49
N TYR A 74 9.44 -3.84 19.58
CA TYR A 74 8.51 -2.74 19.74
C TYR A 74 7.56 -2.73 18.56
N GLU A 75 6.28 -2.61 18.86
CA GLU A 75 5.25 -2.32 17.87
C GLU A 75 5.16 -0.79 17.74
N PRO A 76 5.59 -0.20 16.61
CA PRO A 76 5.61 1.24 16.46
C PRO A 76 4.19 1.78 16.31
N VAL A 77 3.95 2.98 16.86
CA VAL A 77 2.72 3.73 16.60
C VAL A 77 2.85 4.46 15.27
N SER A 78 1.93 4.21 14.34
CA SER A 78 1.85 4.97 13.09
C SER A 78 1.11 6.29 13.30
N LEU A 79 1.68 7.39 12.81
CA LEU A 79 1.13 8.74 12.86
C LEU A 79 1.22 9.39 11.47
N ILE A 80 0.22 10.19 11.10
CA ILE A 80 0.27 11.01 9.89
C ILE A 80 0.76 12.42 10.26
N VAL A 81 1.95 12.79 9.79
CA VAL A 81 2.58 14.09 10.04
C VAL A 81 2.82 14.79 8.70
N ASN A 82 2.20 15.95 8.49
CA ASN A 82 2.30 16.70 7.22
C ASN A 82 1.98 15.86 5.96
N GLY A 83 0.99 14.97 6.07
CA GLY A 83 0.57 14.09 4.97
C GLY A 83 1.50 12.90 4.70
N ARG A 84 2.48 12.63 5.57
CA ARG A 84 3.36 11.46 5.51
C ARG A 84 3.17 10.56 6.71
N GLU A 85 3.24 9.25 6.49
CA GLU A 85 3.23 8.26 7.57
C GLU A 85 4.60 8.21 8.26
N VAL A 86 4.59 8.29 9.59
CA VAL A 86 5.77 8.26 10.45
C VAL A 86 5.54 7.26 11.58
N PHE A 87 6.54 6.44 11.86
CA PHE A 87 6.48 5.38 12.88
C PHE A 87 7.24 5.79 14.14
N VAL A 88 6.55 5.81 15.29
CA VAL A 88 7.10 6.32 16.55
C VAL A 88 7.22 5.23 17.61
N ILE A 89 8.37 5.19 18.29
CA ILE A 89 8.60 4.39 19.50
C ILE A 89 8.99 5.32 20.63
N SER A 90 8.22 5.28 21.72
CA SER A 90 8.48 6.06 22.92
C SER A 90 8.07 5.24 24.15
N PRO A 91 8.87 5.22 25.23
CA PRO A 91 10.23 5.73 25.34
C PRO A 91 11.28 4.84 24.65
N VAL A 92 12.46 5.41 24.33
CA VAL A 92 13.70 4.66 24.08
C VAL A 92 14.76 5.00 25.12
N ALA A 93 15.69 4.07 25.39
CA ALA A 93 16.81 4.31 26.30
C ALA A 93 17.85 5.23 25.63
N LEU A 94 18.58 6.00 26.44
CA LEU A 94 19.68 6.83 25.96
C LEU A 94 20.95 5.99 25.74
N GLY A 95 21.78 6.41 24.78
CA GLY A 95 23.06 5.76 24.48
C GLY A 95 23.08 5.06 23.13
N LYS A 96 24.09 4.22 22.90
CA LYS A 96 24.25 3.48 21.64
C LYS A 96 23.42 2.20 21.67
N HIS A 97 22.60 2.01 20.65
CA HIS A 97 21.71 0.87 20.50
C HIS A 97 21.80 0.30 19.09
N LYS A 98 21.64 -1.02 18.98
CA LYS A 98 21.46 -1.68 17.68
C LYS A 98 19.97 -1.73 17.37
N ILE A 99 19.59 -1.08 16.28
CA ILE A 99 18.23 -1.12 15.75
C ILE A 99 18.12 -2.10 14.59
N VAL A 100 17.01 -2.83 14.52
CA VAL A 100 16.61 -3.62 13.36
C VAL A 100 15.20 -3.21 12.97
N ILE A 101 15.00 -2.81 11.71
CA ILE A 101 13.71 -2.38 11.19
C ILE A 101 13.25 -3.40 10.15
N GLU A 102 12.06 -3.93 10.36
CA GLU A 102 11.51 -5.03 9.59
C GLU A 102 10.19 -4.61 8.93
N SER A 103 10.07 -5.01 7.67
CA SER A 103 8.87 -4.87 6.87
C SER A 103 8.67 -6.15 6.05
N LYS A 104 7.42 -6.58 5.89
CA LYS A 104 7.07 -7.80 5.17
C LYS A 104 7.50 -7.67 3.70
N PHE A 105 8.24 -8.67 3.19
CA PHE A 105 8.83 -8.68 1.84
C PHE A 105 9.97 -7.69 1.59
N PHE A 106 10.51 -7.08 2.65
CA PHE A 106 11.70 -6.24 2.55
C PHE A 106 12.83 -6.83 3.39
N ILE A 107 14.06 -6.62 2.93
CA ILE A 107 15.27 -7.01 3.65
C ILE A 107 15.37 -6.14 4.91
N PRO A 108 15.47 -6.72 6.12
CA PRO A 108 15.60 -5.96 7.34
C PRO A 108 16.82 -5.03 7.31
N LEU A 109 16.64 -3.79 7.74
CA LEU A 109 17.75 -2.87 7.95
C LEU A 109 18.27 -3.02 9.38
N SER A 110 19.56 -3.28 9.54
CA SER A 110 20.23 -3.27 10.84
C SER A 110 21.23 -2.11 10.90
N LYS A 111 21.13 -1.25 11.92
CA LYS A 111 22.02 -0.10 12.09
C LYS A 111 22.27 0.21 13.57
N GLU A 112 23.45 0.74 13.90
CA GLU A 112 23.71 1.31 15.22
C GLU A 112 23.32 2.79 15.25
N ILE A 113 22.61 3.21 16.29
CA ILE A 113 22.18 4.59 16.51
C ILE A 113 22.48 4.99 17.95
N GLU A 114 22.92 6.23 18.13
CA GLU A 114 23.06 6.84 19.45
C GLU A 114 21.81 7.69 19.76
N PHE A 115 20.98 7.22 20.68
CA PHE A 115 19.79 7.94 21.14
C PHE A 115 20.14 9.03 22.14
N LYS A 116 19.64 10.23 21.86
CA LYS A 116 19.75 11.43 22.69
C LYS A 116 18.39 11.79 23.28
N GLU A 117 18.37 12.70 24.25
CA GLU A 117 17.12 13.24 24.78
C GLU A 117 16.29 13.91 23.66
N GLY A 118 14.97 13.72 23.69
CA GLY A 118 14.05 14.23 22.68
C GLY A 118 13.90 13.34 21.42
N GLU A 119 13.61 13.97 20.28
CA GLU A 119 13.36 13.26 19.01
C GLU A 119 14.66 12.73 18.40
N ASN A 120 14.68 11.44 18.10
CA ASN A 120 15.71 10.79 17.31
C ASN A 120 15.10 10.39 15.97
N HIS A 121 15.40 11.17 14.93
CA HIS A 121 14.82 10.99 13.62
C HIS A 121 15.65 10.04 12.75
N LEU A 122 14.99 9.10 12.07
CA LEU A 122 15.63 8.16 11.15
C LEU A 122 14.85 8.05 9.84
N ASN A 123 15.55 8.30 8.74
CA ASN A 123 15.06 8.02 7.38
C ASN A 123 15.53 6.64 6.93
N VAL A 124 14.60 5.82 6.47
CA VAL A 124 14.82 4.42 6.09
C VAL A 124 14.32 4.16 4.68
N ALA A 125 15.19 3.59 3.85
CA ALA A 125 14.81 3.04 2.56
C ALA A 125 15.10 1.53 2.59
N LEU A 126 14.06 0.72 2.74
CA LEU A 126 14.19 -0.74 2.71
C LEU A 126 14.21 -1.24 1.27
N SER A 127 15.07 -2.23 1.02
CA SER A 127 15.17 -2.92 -0.26
C SER A 127 14.24 -4.13 -0.27
N VAL A 128 13.59 -4.39 -1.41
CA VAL A 128 12.66 -5.53 -1.56
C VAL A 128 13.43 -6.84 -1.50
N ASP A 129 12.89 -7.82 -0.77
CA ASP A 129 13.28 -9.22 -0.87
C ASP A 129 12.47 -9.88 -1.99
N ASN A 130 12.99 -9.76 -3.22
CA ASN A 130 12.35 -10.29 -4.42
C ASN A 130 12.15 -11.82 -4.36
N VAL A 131 12.99 -12.55 -3.63
CA VAL A 131 12.89 -14.00 -3.51
C VAL A 131 11.68 -14.36 -2.65
N THR A 132 11.56 -13.74 -1.48
CA THR A 132 10.42 -13.96 -0.57
C THR A 132 9.11 -13.48 -1.22
N PHE A 133 9.13 -12.32 -1.89
CA PHE A 133 7.95 -11.82 -2.59
C PHE A 133 7.52 -12.73 -3.75
N SER A 134 8.45 -13.18 -4.58
CA SER A 134 8.13 -14.09 -5.70
C SER A 134 7.54 -15.42 -5.22
N LYS A 135 8.10 -16.01 -4.14
CA LYS A 135 7.54 -17.21 -3.51
C LYS A 135 6.15 -16.98 -2.94
N PHE A 136 5.89 -15.80 -2.39
CA PHE A 136 4.57 -15.45 -1.90
C PHE A 136 3.54 -15.37 -3.03
N LEU A 137 3.88 -14.76 -4.17
CA LEU A 137 2.99 -14.75 -5.34
C LEU A 137 2.66 -16.17 -5.82
N ASP A 138 3.55 -17.14 -5.62
CA ASP A 138 3.27 -18.54 -5.96
C ASP A 138 2.17 -19.16 -5.11
N THR A 139 1.97 -18.68 -3.88
CA THR A 139 0.93 -19.15 -2.96
C THR A 139 -0.43 -18.51 -3.18
N VAL A 140 -0.51 -17.45 -3.99
CA VAL A 140 -1.73 -16.66 -4.21
C VAL A 140 -2.55 -17.26 -5.36
N GLU A 141 -3.88 -17.31 -5.20
CA GLU A 141 -4.82 -17.65 -6.28
C GLU A 141 -5.11 -16.38 -7.09
N PHE A 142 -4.78 -16.39 -8.39
CA PHE A 142 -5.06 -15.27 -9.28
C PHE A 142 -6.47 -15.38 -9.90
N PRO A 143 -7.05 -14.27 -10.38
CA PRO A 143 -8.35 -14.30 -11.04
C PRO A 143 -8.34 -15.27 -12.23
N LEU A 144 -9.43 -16.01 -12.41
CA LEU A 144 -9.63 -16.96 -13.51
C LEU A 144 -8.60 -18.13 -13.57
N GLU A 145 -7.75 -18.31 -12.57
CA GLU A 145 -6.99 -19.55 -12.37
C GLU A 145 -7.86 -20.62 -11.68
N GLY A 146 -7.62 -21.90 -12.02
CA GLY A 146 -8.35 -23.05 -11.46
C GLY A 146 -9.44 -23.63 -12.36
N SER A 147 -10.16 -24.64 -11.85
CA SER A 147 -11.09 -25.49 -12.60
C SER A 147 -12.58 -25.17 -12.40
N SER A 148 -12.90 -24.18 -11.57
CA SER A 148 -14.29 -23.74 -11.33
C SER A 148 -14.69 -22.62 -12.29
N ASN A 149 -15.99 -22.40 -12.46
CA ASN A 149 -16.50 -21.25 -13.19
C ASN A 149 -16.09 -19.98 -12.43
N LYS A 150 -15.20 -19.20 -13.02
CA LYS A 150 -14.71 -17.94 -12.44
C LYS A 150 -15.22 -16.77 -13.25
N LYS A 151 -15.57 -15.69 -12.58
CA LYS A 151 -16.06 -14.47 -13.21
C LYS A 151 -15.27 -13.27 -12.73
N ILE A 152 -14.97 -12.36 -13.65
CA ILE A 152 -14.39 -11.06 -13.34
C ILE A 152 -15.19 -9.97 -14.04
N ALA A 153 -15.17 -8.77 -13.48
CA ALA A 153 -15.52 -7.54 -14.19
C ALA A 153 -14.27 -6.72 -14.43
N VAL A 154 -14.10 -6.24 -15.66
CA VAL A 154 -13.04 -5.33 -16.06
C VAL A 154 -13.67 -3.98 -16.34
N LYS A 155 -13.27 -2.96 -15.58
CA LYS A 155 -13.73 -1.57 -15.73
C LYS A 155 -12.55 -0.73 -16.22
N ILE A 156 -12.71 -0.08 -17.36
CA ILE A 156 -11.70 0.82 -17.94
C ILE A 156 -12.25 2.23 -17.88
N ASN A 157 -11.54 3.12 -17.19
CA ASN A 157 -11.92 4.53 -17.07
C ASN A 157 -10.71 5.42 -17.37
N GLY A 158 -10.96 6.62 -17.91
CA GLY A 158 -9.94 7.66 -18.03
C GLY A 158 -9.94 8.35 -19.38
N ILE A 159 -8.75 8.69 -19.88
CA ILE A 159 -8.54 9.40 -21.13
C ILE A 159 -7.48 8.64 -21.94
N ALA A 160 -7.78 8.35 -23.21
CA ALA A 160 -6.81 7.83 -24.17
C ALA A 160 -6.74 8.78 -25.37
N ASN A 161 -5.56 9.36 -25.62
CA ASN A 161 -5.35 10.31 -26.72
C ASN A 161 -6.44 11.39 -26.81
N LYS A 162 -6.68 12.08 -25.68
CA LYS A 162 -7.70 13.14 -25.50
C LYS A 162 -9.17 12.68 -25.52
N ASN A 163 -9.46 11.41 -25.79
CA ASN A 163 -10.84 10.91 -25.76
C ASN A 163 -11.14 10.28 -24.39
N PRO A 164 -12.26 10.64 -23.75
CA PRO A 164 -12.69 9.94 -22.54
C PRO A 164 -13.04 8.49 -22.89
N VAL A 165 -12.55 7.57 -22.08
CA VAL A 165 -12.84 6.14 -22.17
C VAL A 165 -13.58 5.73 -20.91
N LYS A 166 -14.75 5.12 -21.10
CA LYS A 166 -15.49 4.43 -20.04
C LYS A 166 -16.05 3.14 -20.61
N LYS A 167 -15.61 2.01 -20.06
CA LYS A 167 -15.96 0.68 -20.53
C LYS A 167 -16.08 -0.28 -19.37
N GLU A 168 -17.02 -1.20 -19.46
CA GLU A 168 -17.17 -2.29 -18.51
C GLU A 168 -17.39 -3.58 -19.30
N ILE A 169 -16.63 -4.62 -18.94
CA ILE A 169 -16.63 -5.92 -19.62
C ILE A 169 -16.72 -7.00 -18.53
N GLU A 170 -17.67 -7.91 -18.65
CA GLU A 170 -17.68 -9.11 -17.81
C GLU A 170 -16.97 -10.25 -18.54
N VAL A 171 -16.15 -11.00 -17.83
CA VAL A 171 -15.46 -12.18 -18.36
C VAL A 171 -15.79 -13.38 -17.50
N GLU A 172 -16.17 -14.49 -18.14
CA GLU A 172 -16.43 -15.77 -17.51
C GLU A 172 -15.54 -16.84 -18.14
N LYS A 173 -14.84 -17.61 -17.30
CA LYS A 173 -14.02 -18.74 -17.71
C LYS A 173 -14.59 -20.05 -17.19
N THR A 174 -14.75 -21.02 -18.11
CA THR A 174 -15.21 -22.38 -17.82
C THR A 174 -14.30 -23.37 -18.53
N GLY A 175 -13.33 -23.95 -17.81
CA GLY A 175 -12.25 -24.73 -18.43
C GLY A 175 -11.43 -23.87 -19.40
N ASP A 176 -11.31 -24.29 -20.66
CA ASP A 176 -10.61 -23.55 -21.72
C ASP A 176 -11.50 -22.53 -22.46
N PHE A 177 -12.77 -22.41 -22.06
CA PHE A 177 -13.73 -21.53 -22.68
C PHE A 177 -13.73 -20.16 -22.02
N LEU A 178 -13.61 -19.09 -22.82
CA LEU A 178 -13.71 -17.70 -22.38
C LEU A 178 -14.93 -17.04 -23.03
N THR A 179 -15.82 -16.51 -22.18
CA THR A 179 -16.97 -15.70 -22.59
C THR A 179 -16.78 -14.28 -22.14
N PHE A 180 -17.08 -13.33 -23.03
CA PHE A 180 -17.00 -11.90 -22.78
C PHE A 180 -18.37 -11.29 -23.00
N LYS A 181 -18.79 -10.42 -22.08
CA LYS A 181 -20.01 -9.63 -22.20
C LYS A 181 -19.64 -8.16 -22.17
N ASP A 182 -19.97 -7.47 -23.26
CA ASP A 182 -19.72 -6.07 -23.48
C ASP A 182 -21.02 -5.38 -23.88
N GLY A 183 -21.74 -4.85 -22.88
CA GLY A 183 -23.11 -4.37 -23.07
C GLY A 183 -24.04 -5.47 -23.60
N ASN A 184 -24.61 -5.27 -24.79
CA ASN A 184 -25.48 -6.25 -25.45
C ASN A 184 -24.73 -7.26 -26.34
N LEU A 185 -23.42 -7.11 -26.46
CA LEU A 185 -22.59 -8.02 -27.25
C LEU A 185 -22.06 -9.13 -26.34
N THR A 186 -22.37 -10.38 -26.68
CA THR A 186 -21.71 -11.54 -26.09
C THR A 186 -20.86 -12.20 -27.16
N TYR A 187 -19.58 -12.37 -26.87
CA TYR A 187 -18.69 -13.11 -27.75
C TYR A 187 -17.93 -14.17 -26.96
N SER A 188 -17.60 -15.26 -27.63
CA SER A 188 -16.88 -16.38 -27.04
C SER A 188 -15.70 -16.78 -27.91
N TYR A 189 -14.66 -17.27 -27.25
CA TYR A 189 -13.49 -17.84 -27.93
C TYR A 189 -13.43 -19.34 -27.64
N LYS A 190 -13.49 -20.15 -28.69
CA LYS A 190 -13.45 -21.61 -28.60
C LYS A 190 -12.70 -22.21 -29.79
N ASN A 191 -11.86 -23.20 -29.53
CA ASN A 191 -11.15 -23.96 -30.57
C ASN A 191 -10.38 -23.10 -31.58
N GLY A 192 -9.82 -21.96 -31.14
CA GLY A 192 -9.01 -21.09 -32.00
C GLY A 192 -9.77 -19.98 -32.73
N ASP A 193 -11.10 -19.90 -32.64
CA ASP A 193 -11.91 -18.93 -33.38
C ASP A 193 -12.94 -18.22 -32.48
N PHE A 194 -13.45 -17.09 -32.96
CA PHE A 194 -14.43 -16.27 -32.25
C PHE A 194 -15.85 -16.53 -32.76
N ASP A 195 -16.81 -16.44 -31.85
CA ASP A 195 -18.24 -16.41 -32.13
C ASP A 195 -18.88 -15.18 -31.46
N ILE A 196 -19.67 -14.41 -32.21
CA ILE A 196 -20.44 -13.25 -31.71
C ILE A 196 -21.92 -13.64 -31.78
N ASN A 197 -22.60 -13.79 -30.65
CA ASN A 197 -24.03 -14.10 -30.60
C ASN A 197 -24.47 -15.25 -31.54
N GLY A 198 -23.65 -16.30 -31.70
CA GLY A 198 -23.93 -17.46 -32.56
C GLY A 198 -23.55 -17.29 -34.05
N ARG A 199 -22.86 -16.20 -34.42
CA ARG A 199 -22.32 -16.00 -35.78
C ARG A 199 -20.81 -15.82 -35.79
N LYS A 200 -20.19 -16.10 -36.94
CA LYS A 200 -18.78 -15.79 -37.16
C LYS A 200 -18.57 -14.28 -37.37
N PRO A 201 -17.52 -13.69 -36.79
CA PRO A 201 -17.12 -12.31 -37.07
C PRO A 201 -16.55 -12.17 -38.49
N ASN A 202 -16.66 -10.98 -39.05
CA ASN A 202 -15.88 -10.60 -40.23
C ASN A 202 -14.41 -10.32 -39.85
N GLU A 203 -13.53 -10.06 -40.83
CA GLU A 203 -12.09 -9.87 -40.58
C GLU A 203 -11.76 -8.67 -39.67
N GLU A 204 -12.51 -7.57 -39.80
CA GLU A 204 -12.34 -6.38 -38.97
C GLU A 204 -12.75 -6.65 -37.51
N GLU A 205 -13.91 -7.28 -37.31
CA GLU A 205 -14.39 -7.74 -36.01
C GLU A 205 -13.41 -8.74 -35.39
N LYS A 206 -12.87 -9.67 -36.18
CA LYS A 206 -11.89 -10.65 -35.73
C LYS A 206 -10.60 -9.99 -35.24
N ALA A 207 -10.12 -8.94 -35.90
CA ALA A 207 -8.96 -8.19 -35.46
C ALA A 207 -9.20 -7.50 -34.11
N ILE A 208 -10.34 -6.84 -33.94
CA ILE A 208 -10.72 -6.15 -32.69
C ILE A 208 -10.88 -7.14 -31.53
N LEU A 209 -11.54 -8.27 -31.77
CA LEU A 209 -11.73 -9.32 -30.77
C LEU A 209 -10.40 -9.99 -30.39
N SER A 210 -9.51 -10.19 -31.35
CA SER A 210 -8.17 -10.74 -31.10
C SER A 210 -7.35 -9.81 -30.21
N TYR A 211 -7.38 -8.51 -30.46
CA TYR A 211 -6.73 -7.51 -29.60
C TYR A 211 -7.33 -7.49 -28.19
N SER A 212 -8.65 -7.52 -28.08
CA SER A 212 -9.33 -7.54 -26.77
C SER A 212 -8.98 -8.80 -25.98
N LYS A 213 -8.88 -9.95 -26.66
CA LYS A 213 -8.44 -11.22 -26.08
C LYS A 213 -6.99 -11.14 -25.61
N SER A 214 -6.06 -10.59 -26.40
CA SER A 214 -4.66 -10.52 -25.98
C SER A 214 -4.48 -9.67 -24.73
N VAL A 215 -5.17 -8.54 -24.63
CA VAL A 215 -5.16 -7.70 -23.42
C VAL A 215 -5.67 -8.51 -22.21
N ILE A 216 -6.77 -9.25 -22.37
CA ILE A 216 -7.32 -10.06 -21.27
C ILE A 216 -6.41 -11.26 -20.94
N GLU A 217 -5.76 -11.88 -21.92
CA GLU A 217 -4.77 -12.94 -21.69
C GLU A 217 -3.50 -12.43 -21.00
N GLU A 218 -3.09 -11.18 -21.23
CA GLU A 218 -2.04 -10.54 -20.44
C GLU A 218 -2.48 -10.38 -18.98
N PHE A 219 -3.74 -10.02 -18.72
CA PHE A 219 -4.31 -10.02 -17.37
C PHE A 219 -4.44 -11.44 -16.78
N LEU A 220 -4.69 -12.46 -17.59
CA LEU A 220 -4.70 -13.86 -17.14
C LEU A 220 -3.30 -14.35 -16.75
N ASN A 221 -2.26 -13.84 -17.42
CA ASN A 221 -0.86 -14.15 -17.13
C ASN A 221 -0.23 -13.21 -16.09
N LEU A 222 -1.05 -12.44 -15.36
CA LEU A 222 -0.61 -11.41 -14.44
C LEU A 222 0.37 -11.92 -13.37
N ARG A 223 0.28 -13.18 -12.95
CA ARG A 223 1.26 -13.80 -12.02
C ARG A 223 2.69 -13.63 -12.51
N SER A 224 2.95 -13.95 -13.77
CA SER A 224 4.27 -13.81 -14.40
C SER A 224 4.66 -12.34 -14.54
N THR A 225 3.70 -11.48 -14.89
CA THR A 225 3.92 -10.03 -14.98
C THR A 225 4.33 -9.46 -13.62
N LEU A 226 3.58 -9.73 -12.54
CA LEU A 226 3.87 -9.22 -11.19
C LEU A 226 5.23 -9.67 -10.66
N LYS A 227 5.66 -10.90 -10.95
CA LYS A 227 7.00 -11.39 -10.58
C LYS A 227 8.14 -10.57 -11.21
N SER A 228 7.88 -9.91 -12.34
CA SER A 228 8.86 -9.05 -13.01
C SER A 228 8.83 -7.58 -12.54
N LEU A 229 7.87 -7.22 -11.69
CA LEU A 229 7.69 -5.85 -11.21
C LEU A 229 8.38 -5.61 -9.87
N ASN A 230 8.72 -4.35 -9.62
CA ASN A 230 9.26 -3.92 -8.33
C ASN A 230 8.11 -3.65 -7.35
N LEU A 231 8.07 -4.39 -6.25
CA LEU A 231 7.20 -4.08 -5.12
C LEU A 231 7.62 -2.71 -4.53
N LYS A 232 6.67 -1.79 -4.43
CA LYS A 232 6.90 -0.45 -3.88
C LYS A 232 6.42 -0.35 -2.45
N GLU A 233 5.25 -0.91 -2.17
CA GLU A 233 4.59 -0.72 -0.89
C GLU A 233 3.64 -1.88 -0.60
N VAL A 234 3.45 -2.19 0.68
CA VAL A 234 2.44 -3.13 1.18
C VAL A 234 1.64 -2.45 2.29
N LYS A 235 0.33 -2.32 2.09
CA LYS A 235 -0.62 -1.76 3.05
C LYS A 235 -1.65 -2.81 3.42
N ASP A 236 -1.48 -3.43 4.57
CA ASP A 236 -2.35 -4.51 5.04
C ASP A 236 -2.45 -5.66 4.01
N ASN A 237 -3.51 -5.68 3.20
CA ASN A 237 -3.76 -6.65 2.15
C ASN A 237 -3.62 -6.09 0.72
N GLU A 238 -3.26 -4.81 0.58
CA GLU A 238 -2.98 -4.15 -0.69
C GLU A 238 -1.48 -4.13 -0.98
N PHE A 239 -1.14 -4.48 -2.22
CA PHE A 239 0.22 -4.55 -2.71
C PHE A 239 0.35 -3.60 -3.88
N ILE A 240 1.32 -2.69 -3.83
CA ILE A 240 1.55 -1.71 -4.89
C ILE A 240 2.87 -2.02 -5.56
N LEU A 241 2.82 -2.26 -6.87
CA LEU A 241 3.95 -2.55 -7.73
C LEU A 241 4.05 -1.48 -8.79
N SER A 242 5.27 -1.20 -9.25
CA SER A 242 5.47 -0.26 -10.33
C SER A 242 6.49 -0.77 -11.33
N LYS A 243 6.28 -0.43 -12.59
CA LYS A 243 7.25 -0.50 -13.66
C LYS A 243 7.47 0.89 -14.22
N THR A 244 8.72 1.26 -14.43
CA THR A 244 9.05 2.27 -15.43
C THR A 244 9.57 1.51 -16.63
N GLY A 245 8.84 1.56 -17.74
CA GLY A 245 9.20 0.92 -19.00
C GLY A 245 9.40 1.93 -20.11
N ASP A 246 9.85 1.46 -21.26
CA ASP A 246 9.92 2.25 -22.49
C ASP A 246 9.01 1.63 -23.55
N PHE A 247 8.15 2.43 -24.17
CA PHE A 247 7.33 2.06 -25.33
C PHE A 247 7.60 3.04 -26.46
N GLU A 248 8.03 2.54 -27.62
CA GLU A 248 8.42 3.37 -28.77
C GLU A 248 9.42 4.49 -28.40
N GLY A 249 10.36 4.20 -27.51
CA GLY A 249 11.36 5.15 -27.02
C GLY A 249 10.84 6.20 -26.02
N ARG A 250 9.64 6.02 -25.47
CA ARG A 250 9.01 6.91 -24.48
C ARG A 250 8.85 6.19 -23.15
N LYS A 251 9.15 6.88 -22.04
CA LYS A 251 8.91 6.35 -20.70
C LYS A 251 7.42 6.24 -20.41
N ILE A 252 6.98 5.04 -20.03
CA ILE A 252 5.65 4.78 -19.49
C ILE A 252 5.81 4.44 -18.00
N ASN A 253 5.01 5.09 -17.17
CA ASN A 253 4.85 4.73 -15.77
C ASN A 253 3.59 3.88 -15.62
N GLU A 254 3.78 2.63 -15.24
CA GLU A 254 2.71 1.68 -14.93
C GLU A 254 2.76 1.39 -13.44
N SER A 255 1.62 1.55 -12.76
CA SER A 255 1.47 1.06 -11.39
C SER A 255 0.35 0.03 -11.36
N ILE A 256 0.62 -1.11 -10.75
CA ILE A 256 -0.38 -2.13 -10.49
C ILE A 256 -0.56 -2.20 -8.98
N SER A 257 -1.78 -1.98 -8.50
CA SER A 257 -2.16 -2.40 -7.14
C SER A 257 -3.03 -3.64 -7.19
N PHE A 258 -2.90 -4.52 -6.20
CA PHE A 258 -3.81 -5.64 -6.04
C PHE A 258 -4.15 -5.87 -4.57
N THR A 259 -5.38 -6.32 -4.31
CA THR A 259 -5.90 -6.59 -2.97
C THR A 259 -6.15 -8.08 -2.78
N LEU A 260 -5.69 -8.61 -1.64
CA LEU A 260 -5.88 -10.01 -1.26
C LEU A 260 -6.95 -10.20 -0.19
N ASN A 261 -7.69 -11.31 -0.28
CA ASN A 261 -8.50 -11.85 0.79
C ASN A 261 -8.27 -13.37 0.88
N ASN A 262 -7.86 -13.88 2.05
CA ASN A 262 -7.58 -15.31 2.27
C ASN A 262 -6.69 -15.94 1.16
N ALA A 263 -5.58 -15.27 0.81
CA ALA A 263 -4.64 -15.65 -0.25
C ALA A 263 -5.22 -15.67 -1.69
N LYS A 264 -6.37 -15.04 -1.92
CA LYS A 264 -6.97 -14.85 -3.25
C LYS A 264 -6.94 -13.39 -3.65
N ILE A 265 -6.57 -13.09 -4.89
CA ILE A 265 -6.72 -11.74 -5.44
C ILE A 265 -8.20 -11.45 -5.63
N THR A 266 -8.66 -10.33 -5.08
CA THR A 266 -10.06 -9.87 -5.16
C THR A 266 -10.23 -8.65 -6.06
N ASN A 267 -9.20 -7.81 -6.13
CA ASN A 267 -9.17 -6.65 -7.00
C ASN A 267 -7.75 -6.44 -7.54
N ILE A 268 -7.64 -5.97 -8.78
CA ILE A 268 -6.41 -5.46 -9.40
C ILE A 268 -6.71 -4.13 -10.05
N ILE A 269 -5.91 -3.10 -9.76
CA ILE A 269 -6.01 -1.79 -10.40
C ILE A 269 -4.70 -1.53 -11.12
N LEU A 270 -4.75 -1.44 -12.45
CA LEU A 270 -3.65 -1.00 -13.29
C LEU A 270 -3.88 0.46 -13.67
N ASN A 271 -2.94 1.33 -13.30
CA ASN A 271 -2.92 2.71 -13.76
C ASN A 271 -1.80 2.89 -14.79
N ILE A 272 -2.15 3.46 -15.94
CA ILE A 272 -1.25 3.75 -17.05
C ILE A 272 -1.27 5.25 -17.28
N VAL A 273 -0.13 5.90 -17.09
CA VAL A 273 0.02 7.34 -17.32
C VAL A 273 1.12 7.60 -18.35
N GLN A 274 0.76 8.31 -19.42
CA GLN A 274 1.68 8.76 -20.46
C GLN A 274 1.31 10.19 -20.91
N GLU A 275 2.07 11.16 -20.41
CA GLU A 275 1.79 12.59 -20.59
C GLU A 275 1.88 13.04 -22.06
N GLN A 276 2.82 12.49 -22.83
CA GLN A 276 3.09 12.93 -24.21
C GLN A 276 1.93 12.66 -25.18
N ILE A 277 1.18 11.59 -24.96
CA ILE A 277 -0.01 11.25 -25.75
C ILE A 277 -1.31 11.51 -24.99
N ASN A 278 -1.23 12.21 -23.84
CA ASN A 278 -2.35 12.49 -22.95
C ASN A 278 -3.20 11.24 -22.65
N THR A 279 -2.52 10.17 -22.23
CA THR A 279 -3.15 8.93 -21.79
C THR A 279 -3.07 8.83 -20.27
N ASN A 280 -4.22 8.67 -19.63
CA ASN A 280 -4.36 8.39 -18.22
C ASN A 280 -5.52 7.40 -18.09
N LEU A 281 -5.20 6.12 -17.95
CA LEU A 281 -6.17 5.03 -17.87
C LEU A 281 -6.05 4.34 -16.53
N SER A 282 -7.21 4.03 -15.95
CA SER A 282 -7.35 3.14 -14.81
C SER A 282 -8.17 1.94 -15.24
N ILE A 283 -7.56 0.76 -15.14
CA ILE A 283 -8.17 -0.53 -15.45
C ILE A 283 -8.33 -1.28 -14.14
N GLU A 284 -9.56 -1.47 -13.70
CA GLU A 284 -9.91 -2.21 -12.50
C GLU A 284 -10.45 -3.59 -12.89
N VAL A 285 -9.94 -4.63 -12.23
CA VAL A 285 -10.36 -6.03 -12.40
C VAL A 285 -10.87 -6.55 -11.07
N GLU A 286 -12.19 -6.70 -10.96
CA GLU A 286 -12.89 -7.16 -9.78
C GLU A 286 -13.27 -8.64 -9.92
N VAL A 287 -12.95 -9.47 -8.93
CA VAL A 287 -13.33 -10.90 -8.91
C VAL A 287 -14.73 -11.05 -8.31
N LYS A 288 -15.63 -11.71 -9.04
CA LYS A 288 -17.03 -11.96 -8.62
C LYS A 288 -17.23 -13.35 -8.02
#